data_AF-A0A2E7KXA3-F1
#
_entry.id   AF-A0A2E7KXA3-F1
#
_cell.length_a   1.000
_cell.length_b   1.000
_cell.length_c   1.000
_cell.angle_alpha   90.00
_cell.angle_beta   90.00
_cell.angle_gamma   90.00
#
_symmetry.space_group_name_H-M   'P 1'
#
loop_
_entity.id
_entity.type
_entity.pdbx_description
1 polymer ?
#
loop_
_entity_poly.entity_id
_entity_poly.type
_entity_poly.pdbx_seq_one_letter_code
_entity_poly.pdbx_strand_id
1 'polypeptide(L)'
;MPSGNLKSVNRRSILKTASALTVPTFLPKNVFGANEKKINIAWVGFGNMGWGDLNNCANGNNVVALCDCNPGTWERAKKKYPKAKFYKDFRKMLEEMGDQIDAVGVGTPDHTHFAITYMAMSMGKHVFVEKP
;
A
#
# COMPACT_ATOMS: atom_id res chain seq x y z
N MET A 1 36.09 -49.04 30.15
CA MET A 1 35.47 -48.11 29.17
C MET A 1 34.04 -47.82 29.62
N PRO A 2 33.70 -46.61 30.09
CA PRO A 2 32.32 -46.30 30.44
C PRO A 2 31.61 -45.63 29.26
N SER A 3 30.48 -46.22 28.87
CA SER A 3 29.51 -45.71 27.92
C SER A 3 28.79 -44.47 28.48
N GLY A 4 28.97 -43.32 27.83
CA GLY A 4 28.28 -42.07 28.15
C GLY A 4 26.82 -42.08 27.73
N ASN A 5 25.91 -41.97 28.71
CA ASN A 5 24.47 -41.89 28.52
C ASN A 5 24.07 -40.41 28.28
N LEU A 6 23.61 -40.07 27.08
CA LEU A 6 23.11 -38.73 26.75
C LEU A 6 21.70 -38.55 27.33
N LYS A 7 21.58 -37.81 28.44
CA LYS A 7 20.28 -37.43 29.02
C LYS A 7 19.52 -36.53 28.03
N SER A 8 18.34 -36.99 27.59
CA SER A 8 17.47 -36.23 26.68
C SER A 8 16.98 -34.94 27.34
N VAL A 9 17.28 -33.80 26.73
CA VAL A 9 16.76 -32.50 27.18
C VAL A 9 15.27 -32.42 26.84
N ASN A 10 14.44 -32.30 27.88
CA ASN A 10 12.99 -32.24 27.75
C ASN A 10 12.56 -30.82 27.36
N ARG A 11 11.86 -30.68 26.23
CA ARG A 11 11.39 -29.39 25.68
C ARG A 11 10.58 -28.54 26.67
N ARG A 12 9.99 -29.15 27.71
CA ARG A 12 9.25 -28.47 28.78
C ARG A 12 10.12 -27.73 29.80
N SER A 13 11.43 -27.97 29.87
CA SER A 13 12.32 -27.23 30.80
C SER A 13 12.62 -25.81 30.32
N ILE A 14 12.36 -25.48 29.06
CA ILE A 14 12.63 -24.14 28.47
C ILE A 14 11.52 -23.13 28.85
N LEU A 15 10.33 -23.59 29.22
CA LEU A 15 9.20 -22.71 29.55
C LEU A 15 9.12 -22.29 31.04
N LYS A 16 9.97 -22.83 31.93
CA LYS A 16 9.90 -22.58 33.38
C LYS A 16 11.00 -21.67 33.94
N THR A 17 11.95 -21.22 33.13
CA THR A 17 12.98 -20.26 33.57
C THR A 17 12.56 -18.86 33.13
N ALA A 18 11.73 -18.22 33.95
CA ALA A 18 11.37 -16.82 33.80
C ALA A 18 12.59 -15.90 34.00
N SER A 19 12.55 -14.74 33.34
CA SER A 19 13.23 -13.50 33.75
C SER A 19 14.69 -13.26 33.29
N ALA A 20 14.94 -13.36 31.98
CA ALA A 20 15.91 -12.49 31.33
C ALA A 20 15.35 -12.11 29.95
N LEU A 21 14.54 -11.05 29.89
CA LEU A 21 14.12 -10.46 28.62
C LEU A 21 15.35 -9.77 28.00
N THR A 22 16.18 -10.53 27.29
CA THR A 22 17.03 -9.93 26.25
C THR A 22 16.10 -9.45 25.14
N VAL A 23 15.59 -8.23 25.26
CA VAL A 23 14.92 -7.55 24.16
C VAL A 23 15.97 -7.40 23.06
N PRO A 24 15.80 -8.02 21.87
CA PRO A 24 16.71 -7.76 20.78
C PRO A 24 16.62 -6.27 20.46
N THR A 25 17.71 -5.53 20.68
CA THR A 25 17.81 -4.09 20.39
C THR A 25 17.69 -3.76 18.90
N PHE A 26 17.62 -4.79 18.06
CA PHE A 26 17.45 -4.73 16.61
C PHE A 26 16.15 -5.44 16.19
N LEU A 27 15.00 -4.98 16.68
CA LEU A 27 13.73 -5.32 16.08
C LEU A 27 13.48 -4.37 14.89
N PRO A 28 13.47 -4.86 13.63
CA PRO A 28 13.00 -4.06 12.52
C PRO A 28 11.58 -3.58 12.82
N LYS A 29 11.27 -2.32 12.48
CA LYS A 29 9.95 -1.69 12.70
C LYS A 29 8.77 -2.46 12.11
N ASN A 30 9.04 -3.48 11.28
CA ASN A 30 8.06 -4.28 10.54
C ASN A 30 7.80 -5.67 11.16
N VAL A 31 8.40 -6.00 12.31
CA VAL A 31 8.18 -7.31 12.98
C VAL A 31 6.79 -7.40 13.63
N PHE A 32 6.18 -6.26 13.96
CA PHE A 32 4.78 -6.20 14.37
C PHE A 32 3.89 -5.93 13.14
N GLY A 33 3.30 -6.98 12.59
CA GLY A 33 2.11 -6.90 11.73
C GLY A 33 2.26 -6.15 10.41
N ALA A 34 3.09 -6.64 9.48
CA ALA A 34 3.14 -6.13 8.11
C ALA A 34 1.80 -6.17 7.34
N ASN A 35 0.80 -6.91 7.86
CA ASN A 35 -0.50 -7.13 7.21
C ASN A 35 -1.64 -6.26 7.74
N GLU A 36 -1.43 -5.42 8.76
CA GLU A 36 -2.54 -4.66 9.37
C GLU A 36 -2.69 -3.24 8.82
N LYS A 37 -1.60 -2.64 8.32
CA LYS A 37 -1.64 -1.26 7.83
C LYS A 37 -2.11 -1.20 6.38
N LYS A 38 -3.38 -0.83 6.20
CA LYS A 38 -3.92 -0.45 4.89
C LYS A 38 -3.14 0.71 4.30
N ILE A 39 -2.78 0.63 3.02
CA ILE A 39 -2.12 1.74 2.32
C ILE A 39 -3.13 2.72 1.76
N ASN A 40 -2.72 3.98 1.65
CA ASN A 40 -3.49 5.04 1.04
C ASN A 40 -3.14 5.15 -0.46
N ILE A 41 -4.14 4.90 -1.29
CA ILE A 41 -4.03 4.86 -2.75
C ILE A 41 -4.67 6.12 -3.33
N ALA A 42 -3.94 6.77 -4.23
CA ALA A 42 -4.50 7.71 -5.18
C ALA A 42 -4.61 7.05 -6.57
N TRP A 43 -5.60 7.46 -7.36
CA TRP A 43 -5.78 6.91 -8.70
C TRP A 43 -6.03 8.01 -9.74
N VAL A 44 -5.29 7.97 -10.85
CA VAL A 44 -5.43 8.89 -11.98
C VAL A 44 -5.96 8.12 -13.19
N GLY A 45 -7.10 8.54 -13.71
CA GLY A 45 -7.80 7.84 -14.80
C GLY A 45 -8.54 6.60 -14.29
N PHE A 46 -9.84 6.75 -14.02
CA PHE A 46 -10.70 5.68 -13.52
C PHE A 46 -11.91 5.44 -14.43
N GLY A 47 -11.69 5.63 -15.75
CA GLY A 47 -12.54 5.12 -16.83
C GLY A 47 -12.34 3.61 -17.07
N ASN A 48 -13.08 3.02 -18.02
CA ASN A 48 -12.87 1.68 -18.61
C ASN A 48 -12.07 0.67 -17.74
N MET A 49 -10.85 0.29 -18.16
CA MET A 49 -9.98 -0.66 -17.44
C MET A 49 -9.50 -0.13 -16.10
N GLY A 50 -9.11 1.16 -16.03
CA GLY A 50 -8.69 1.80 -14.79
C GLY A 50 -9.72 1.72 -13.66
N TRP A 51 -11.01 1.57 -13.97
CA TRP A 51 -12.04 1.28 -12.97
C TRP A 51 -11.91 -0.12 -12.36
N GLY A 52 -11.66 -1.14 -13.20
CA GLY A 52 -11.43 -2.50 -12.74
C GLY A 52 -10.20 -2.58 -11.84
N ASP A 53 -9.10 -2.00 -12.30
CA ASP A 53 -7.83 -2.00 -11.57
C ASP A 53 -7.92 -1.21 -10.26
N LEU A 54 -8.56 -0.04 -10.28
CA LEU A 54 -8.87 0.72 -9.05
C LEU A 54 -9.63 -0.15 -8.04
N ASN A 55 -10.68 -0.85 -8.46
CA ASN A 55 -11.47 -1.67 -7.54
C ASN A 55 -10.67 -2.86 -7.00
N ASN A 56 -9.81 -3.46 -7.82
CA ASN A 56 -8.91 -4.54 -7.39
C ASN A 56 -7.88 -4.03 -6.37
N CYS A 57 -7.23 -2.90 -6.65
CA CYS A 57 -6.26 -2.29 -5.75
C CYS A 57 -6.90 -1.72 -4.48
N ALA A 58 -8.16 -1.28 -4.54
CA ALA A 58 -8.90 -0.79 -3.39
C ALA A 58 -9.28 -1.90 -2.40
N ASN A 59 -9.26 -3.17 -2.82
CA ASN A 59 -9.61 -4.27 -1.94
C ASN A 59 -8.60 -4.39 -0.79
N GLY A 60 -9.05 -4.08 0.44
CA GLY A 60 -8.20 -4.05 1.62
C GLY A 60 -7.43 -2.74 1.84
N ASN A 61 -7.54 -1.75 0.95
CA ASN A 61 -6.79 -0.49 1.01
C ASN A 61 -7.71 0.74 1.09
N ASN A 62 -7.13 1.92 1.37
CA ASN A 62 -7.88 3.17 1.44
C ASN A 62 -7.74 3.93 0.12
N VAL A 63 -8.86 4.27 -0.53
CA VAL A 63 -8.84 5.20 -1.67
C VAL A 63 -8.99 6.61 -1.13
N VAL A 64 -7.90 7.39 -1.17
CA VAL A 64 -7.84 8.74 -0.55
C VAL A 64 -8.01 9.87 -1.56
N ALA A 65 -7.62 9.64 -2.82
CA ALA A 65 -7.74 10.63 -3.88
C ALA A 65 -8.04 9.98 -5.24
N LEU A 66 -8.90 10.62 -6.03
CA LEU A 66 -9.25 10.21 -7.38
C LEU A 66 -9.12 11.40 -8.33
N CYS A 67 -8.44 11.20 -9.46
CA CYS A 67 -8.24 12.23 -10.48
C CYS A 67 -8.72 11.77 -11.85
N ASP A 68 -9.61 12.54 -12.49
CA ASP A 68 -10.05 12.29 -13.87
C ASP A 68 -10.60 13.59 -14.51
N CYS A 69 -10.21 13.87 -15.75
CA CYS A 69 -10.70 15.03 -16.50
C CYS A 69 -12.10 14.80 -17.08
N ASN A 70 -12.52 13.55 -17.25
CA ASN A 70 -13.83 13.18 -17.78
C ASN A 70 -14.89 13.23 -16.66
N PRO A 71 -15.86 14.17 -16.69
CA PRO A 71 -16.89 14.25 -15.66
C PRO A 71 -17.81 13.02 -15.61
N GLY A 72 -17.93 12.26 -16.71
CA GLY A 72 -18.79 11.08 -16.78
C GLY A 72 -18.37 9.94 -15.85
N THR A 73 -17.13 9.92 -15.36
CA THR A 73 -16.65 8.90 -14.41
C THR A 73 -16.94 9.26 -12.95
N TRP A 74 -17.32 10.51 -12.66
CA TRP A 74 -17.33 11.04 -11.29
C TRP A 74 -18.49 10.54 -10.45
N GLU A 75 -19.69 10.40 -11.01
CA GLU A 75 -20.87 10.01 -10.24
C GLU A 75 -20.71 8.62 -9.63
N ARG A 76 -20.32 7.63 -10.44
CA ARG A 76 -20.05 6.26 -9.98
C ARG A 76 -18.93 6.21 -8.94
N ALA A 77 -17.88 7.02 -9.14
CA ALA A 77 -16.73 7.05 -8.26
C ALA A 77 -17.08 7.68 -6.91
N LYS A 78 -17.83 8.79 -6.89
CA LYS A 78 -18.32 9.42 -5.64
C LYS A 78 -19.25 8.51 -4.86
N LYS A 79 -20.11 7.75 -5.55
CA LYS A 79 -20.99 6.78 -4.90
C LYS A 79 -20.20 5.64 -4.24
N LYS A 80 -19.16 5.12 -4.89
CA LYS A 80 -18.35 3.99 -4.40
C LYS A 80 -17.31 4.41 -3.35
N TYR A 81 -16.67 5.56 -3.56
CA TYR A 81 -15.57 6.09 -2.75
C TYR A 81 -15.91 7.49 -2.20
N PRO A 82 -16.96 7.62 -1.36
CA PRO A 82 -17.46 8.92 -0.89
C PRO A 82 -16.46 9.70 -0.02
N LYS A 83 -15.42 9.03 0.49
CA LYS A 83 -14.38 9.63 1.33
C LYS A 83 -13.15 10.12 0.54
N ALA A 84 -13.04 9.76 -0.74
CA ALA A 84 -11.92 10.20 -1.56
C ALA A 84 -12.06 11.69 -1.90
N LYS A 85 -10.94 12.41 -1.93
CA LYS A 85 -10.91 13.74 -2.56
C LYS A 85 -10.87 13.59 -4.08
N PHE A 86 -11.53 14.50 -4.79
CA PHE A 86 -11.67 14.43 -6.24
C PHE A 86 -10.97 15.60 -6.92
N TYR A 87 -10.19 15.27 -7.95
CA TYR A 87 -9.38 16.22 -8.70
C TYR A 87 -9.63 16.09 -10.21
N LYS A 88 -9.51 17.19 -10.93
CA LYS A 88 -9.44 17.19 -12.41
C LYS A 88 -8.01 17.22 -12.92
N ASP A 89 -7.05 17.48 -12.05
CA ASP A 89 -5.63 17.68 -12.38
C ASP A 89 -4.77 16.89 -11.40
N PHE A 90 -3.97 15.97 -11.92
CA PHE A 90 -3.14 15.09 -11.10
C PHE A 90 -2.01 15.84 -10.41
N ARG A 91 -1.54 16.96 -10.97
CA ARG A 91 -0.48 17.79 -10.39
C ARG A 91 -0.96 18.39 -9.08
N LYS A 92 -2.15 18.98 -9.09
CA LYS A 92 -2.82 19.52 -7.89
C LYS A 92 -3.10 18.44 -6.87
N MET A 93 -3.54 17.25 -7.33
CA MET A 93 -3.75 16.10 -6.45
C MET A 93 -2.45 15.71 -5.73
N LEU A 94 -1.35 15.55 -6.47
CA LEU A 94 -0.06 15.15 -5.91
C LEU A 94 0.53 16.24 -5.01
N GLU A 95 0.43 17.52 -5.39
CA GLU A 95 0.88 18.66 -4.59
C GLU A 95 0.13 18.76 -3.25
N GLU A 96 -1.20 18.61 -3.24
CA GLU A 96 -2.00 18.77 -2.02
C GLU A 96 -1.98 17.52 -1.14
N MET A 97 -1.98 16.33 -1.74
CA MET A 97 -2.17 15.06 -1.03
C MET A 97 -0.91 14.21 -0.96
N GLY A 98 0.22 14.68 -1.47
CA GLY A 98 1.47 13.92 -1.59
C GLY A 98 1.83 13.16 -0.32
N ASP A 99 1.84 13.81 0.84
CA ASP A 99 2.21 13.19 2.13
C ASP A 99 1.20 12.15 2.64
N GLN A 100 -0.01 12.15 2.10
CA GLN A 100 -1.09 11.23 2.50
C GLN A 100 -1.22 10.04 1.54
N ILE A 101 -0.48 10.04 0.43
CA ILE A 101 -0.49 9.00 -0.60
C ILE A 101 0.73 8.10 -0.41
N ASP A 102 0.48 6.79 -0.30
CA ASP A 102 1.51 5.75 -0.29
C ASP A 102 1.75 5.21 -1.71
N ALA A 103 0.69 5.04 -2.50
CA ALA A 103 0.75 4.51 -3.86
C ALA A 103 -0.16 5.26 -4.84
N VAL A 104 0.26 5.35 -6.10
CA VAL A 104 -0.51 5.95 -7.19
C VAL A 104 -0.79 4.89 -8.25
N GLY A 105 -2.06 4.73 -8.62
CA GLY A 105 -2.47 3.98 -9.80
C GLY A 105 -2.70 4.91 -10.99
N VAL A 106 -2.27 4.47 -12.18
CA VAL A 106 -2.38 5.21 -13.43
C VAL A 106 -3.12 4.37 -14.46
N GLY A 107 -4.36 4.74 -14.76
CA GLY A 107 -5.25 4.10 -15.73
C GLY A 107 -5.80 5.07 -16.78
N THR A 108 -4.99 6.06 -17.16
CA THR A 108 -5.30 7.08 -18.18
C THR A 108 -5.05 6.55 -19.60
N PRO A 109 -5.28 7.34 -20.65
CA PRO A 109 -4.69 7.06 -21.97
C PRO A 109 -3.15 7.05 -21.93
N ASP A 110 -2.57 6.17 -22.72
CA ASP A 110 -1.14 5.88 -22.90
C ASP A 110 -0.21 7.11 -22.91
N HIS A 111 -0.52 8.13 -23.70
CA HIS A 111 0.31 9.34 -23.85
C HIS A 111 0.49 10.17 -22.58
N THR A 112 -0.29 9.90 -21.52
CA THR A 112 -0.15 10.58 -20.22
C THR A 112 0.50 9.72 -19.13
N HIS A 113 0.70 8.42 -19.36
CA HIS A 113 1.29 7.50 -18.39
C HIS A 113 2.64 7.97 -17.86
N PHE A 114 3.52 8.37 -18.78
CA PHE A 114 4.87 8.81 -18.44
C PHE A 114 4.87 9.98 -17.46
N ALA A 115 4.15 11.06 -17.76
CA ALA A 115 4.18 12.28 -16.95
C ALA A 115 3.66 12.04 -15.53
N ILE A 116 2.56 11.28 -15.40
CA ILE A 116 1.95 10.97 -14.10
C ILE A 116 2.85 10.04 -13.30
N THR A 117 3.33 8.96 -13.92
CA THR A 117 4.20 7.96 -13.30
C THR A 117 5.51 8.60 -12.84
N TYR A 118 6.17 9.36 -13.71
CA TYR A 118 7.42 10.05 -13.40
C TYR A 118 7.26 10.99 -12.21
N MET A 119 6.20 11.80 -12.17
CA MET A 119 5.95 12.72 -11.07
C MET A 119 5.70 11.97 -9.75
N ALA A 120 4.86 10.93 -9.77
CA ALA A 120 4.58 10.12 -8.58
C ALA A 120 5.86 9.42 -8.05
N MET A 121 6.65 8.80 -8.94
CA MET A 121 7.91 8.16 -8.56
C MET A 121 8.94 9.18 -8.02
N SER A 122 9.01 10.37 -8.62
CA SER A 122 9.89 11.46 -8.16
C SER A 122 9.52 11.95 -6.76
N MET A 123 8.27 11.75 -6.33
CA MET A 123 7.78 12.02 -4.98
C MET A 123 7.88 10.80 -4.03
N GLY A 124 8.60 9.75 -4.44
CA GLY A 124 8.83 8.54 -3.65
C GLY A 124 7.60 7.65 -3.49
N LYS A 125 6.62 7.74 -4.41
CA LYS A 125 5.38 6.94 -4.35
C LYS A 125 5.57 5.60 -5.05
N HIS A 126 4.93 4.57 -4.51
CA HIS A 126 4.76 3.32 -5.26
C HIS A 126 3.82 3.58 -6.44
N VAL A 127 4.11 3.00 -7.60
CA VAL A 127 3.29 3.21 -8.79
C VAL A 127 2.85 1.89 -9.41
N PHE A 128 1.56 1.80 -9.68
CA PHE A 128 0.98 0.86 -10.63
C PHE A 128 0.57 1.66 -11.87
N VAL A 129 0.96 1.21 -13.05
CA VAL A 129 0.61 1.84 -14.33
C VAL A 129 0.04 0.77 -15.25
N GLU A 130 -1.13 1.04 -15.81
CA GLU A 130 -1.71 0.19 -16.84
C GLU A 130 -0.82 0.19 -18.08
N LYS A 131 -0.77 -0.96 -18.77
CA LYS A 131 -0.04 -1.07 -20.03
C LYS A 131 -0.76 -0.30 -21.16
N PRO A 132 -0.05 0.12 -22.21
CA PRO A 132 1.40 0.35 -22.30
C PRO A 132 1.83 1.66 -21.62
#